data_AF-A0A5R8PMS6-F1
#
_entry.id   AF-A0A5R8PMS6-F1
#
_cell.length_a   1.000
_cell.length_b   1.000
_cell.length_c   1.000
_cell.angle_alpha   90.00
_cell.angle_beta   90.00
_cell.angle_gamma   90.00
#
_symmetry.space_group_name_H-M   'P 1'
#
loop_
_entity.id
_entity.type
_entity.pdbx_description
1 polymer ?
#
loop_
_entity_poly.entity_id
_entity_poly.type
_entity_poly.pdbx_seq_one_letter_code
_entity_poly.pdbx_strand_id
1 'polypeptide(L)'
;MELLRAAMMTMELPPGMCFVDVAAPLQGYEDFVSVYVYLKAPATKGPDDLRSVATDIARMLKTKGVSSRIGSLRVTNWGLAETGGRRYDAFLKDDAFQSHAWDGSLPREVEMAQWEVQYPE
;
A
#
# COMPACT_ATOMS: atom_id res chain seq x y z
N MET A 1 0.32 15.89 -0.17
CA MET A 1 1.21 14.81 0.33
C MET A 1 1.29 14.75 1.85
N GLU A 2 1.43 15.87 2.56
CA GLU A 2 1.45 15.86 4.04
C GLU A 2 0.20 15.24 4.66
N LEU A 3 -1.00 15.55 4.14
CA LEU A 3 -2.26 14.95 4.62
C LEU A 3 -2.32 13.42 4.46
N LEU A 4 -1.71 12.88 3.38
CA LEU A 4 -1.65 11.43 3.15
C LEU A 4 -0.70 10.77 4.15
N ARG A 5 0.49 11.34 4.34
CA ARG A 5 1.46 10.87 5.34
C ARG A 5 0.87 10.93 6.75
N ALA A 6 0.25 12.05 7.12
CA ALA A 6 -0.39 12.23 8.42
C ALA A 6 -1.52 11.21 8.64
N ALA A 7 -2.39 10.99 7.64
CA ALA A 7 -3.44 9.98 7.73
C ALA A 7 -2.88 8.57 7.95
N MET A 8 -1.81 8.21 7.24
CA MET A 8 -1.16 6.90 7.40
C MET A 8 -0.48 6.74 8.76
N MET A 9 0.11 7.80 9.32
CA MET A 9 0.69 7.76 10.67
C MET A 9 -0.34 7.58 11.79
N THR A 10 -1.63 7.82 11.54
CA THR A 10 -2.70 7.53 12.51
C THR A 10 -3.20 6.09 12.48
N MET A 11 -2.78 5.30 11.48
CA MET A 11 -3.18 3.90 11.37
C MET A 11 -2.34 3.03 12.30
N GLU A 12 -3.02 2.22 13.11
CA GLU A 12 -2.37 1.15 13.86
C GLU A 12 -2.01 0.01 12.90
N LEU A 13 -0.73 -0.34 12.86
CA LEU A 13 -0.24 -1.47 12.10
C LEU A 13 -0.15 -2.74 12.98
N PRO A 14 -0.23 -3.94 12.38
CA PRO A 14 0.01 -5.17 13.11
C PRO A 14 1.34 -5.15 13.87
N PRO A 15 1.44 -5.85 15.02
CA PRO A 15 2.67 -5.91 15.81
C PRO A 15 3.90 -6.27 14.97
N GLY A 16 4.98 -5.53 15.15
CA GLY A 16 6.23 -5.72 14.42
C GLY A 16 6.26 -5.13 13.02
N MET A 17 5.21 -4.42 12.58
CA MET A 17 5.20 -3.64 11.34
C MET A 17 5.25 -2.14 11.60
N CYS A 18 5.93 -1.40 10.73
CA CYS A 18 5.96 0.07 10.76
C CYS A 18 5.90 0.65 9.34
N PHE A 19 5.30 1.84 9.20
CA PHE A 19 5.49 2.67 8.01
C PHE A 19 6.91 3.25 8.03
N VAL A 20 7.61 3.15 6.90
CA VAL A 20 8.91 3.78 6.69
C VAL A 20 8.73 5.06 5.89
N ASP A 21 8.02 4.97 4.76
CA ASP A 21 7.73 6.13 3.95
C ASP A 21 6.45 5.97 3.12
N VAL A 22 5.94 7.12 2.65
CA VAL A 22 4.87 7.19 1.67
C VAL A 22 5.28 8.16 0.56
N ALA A 23 5.49 7.64 -0.64
CA ALA A 23 5.80 8.44 -1.81
C ALA A 23 4.58 8.51 -2.73
N ALA A 24 4.33 9.67 -3.33
CA ALA A 24 3.46 9.76 -4.48
C ALA A 24 4.20 10.54 -5.57
N PRO A 25 5.06 9.86 -6.35
CA PRO A 25 5.72 10.52 -7.46
C PRO A 25 4.65 11.04 -8.41
N LEU A 26 4.70 12.33 -8.72
CA LEU A 26 3.87 12.91 -9.77
C LEU A 26 4.34 12.31 -11.09
N GLN A 27 3.67 11.28 -11.58
CA GLN A 27 3.97 10.66 -12.88
C GLN A 27 2.81 10.92 -13.84
N GLY A 28 3.01 11.88 -14.75
CA GLY A 28 2.59 11.82 -16.16
C GLY A 28 1.13 11.95 -16.55
N TYR A 29 0.15 11.80 -15.66
CA TYR A 29 -1.26 12.05 -15.99
C TYR A 29 -1.84 13.06 -14.99
N GLU A 30 -2.33 14.19 -15.49
CA GLU A 30 -2.56 15.42 -14.72
C GLU A 30 -3.58 15.28 -13.55
N ASP A 31 -4.34 14.18 -13.48
CA ASP A 31 -5.46 14.03 -12.54
C ASP A 31 -5.20 13.02 -11.39
N PHE A 32 -4.30 12.05 -11.56
CA PHE A 32 -4.13 10.95 -10.60
C PHE A 32 -2.67 10.75 -10.15
N VAL A 33 -2.49 10.35 -8.89
CA VAL A 33 -1.20 10.02 -8.31
C VAL A 33 -1.08 8.52 -8.05
N SER A 34 0.10 7.97 -8.30
CA SER A 34 0.49 6.64 -7.80
C SER A 34 1.01 6.76 -6.39
N VAL A 35 0.45 6.03 -5.43
CA VAL A 35 0.91 6.01 -4.04
C VAL A 35 1.73 4.75 -3.78
N TYR A 36 2.92 4.94 -3.19
CA TYR A 36 3.81 3.89 -2.75
C TYR A 36 3.88 3.93 -1.24
N VAL A 37 3.62 2.78 -0.63
CA VAL A 37 3.69 2.56 0.81
C VAL A 37 4.86 1.63 1.09
N TYR A 38 5.84 2.16 1.83
CA TYR A 38 7.02 1.42 2.25
C TYR A 38 6.83 0.95 3.68
N LEU A 39 6.71 -0.36 3.86
CA LEU A 39 6.61 -0.99 5.17
C LEU A 39 7.96 -1.57 5.58
N LYS A 40 8.16 -1.64 6.90
CA LYS A 40 9.11 -2.52 7.56
C LYS A 40 8.32 -3.65 8.20
N ALA A 41 8.38 -4.84 7.61
CA ALA A 41 7.62 -6.02 8.00
C ALA A 41 8.54 -7.26 8.03
N PRO A 42 9.42 -7.39 9.05
CA PRO A 42 10.47 -8.39 9.11
C PRO A 42 9.96 -9.83 9.25
N ALA A 43 8.71 -10.05 9.67
CA ALA A 43 8.14 -11.40 9.75
C ALA A 43 7.70 -11.96 8.37
N THR A 44 7.51 -11.09 7.37
CA THR A 44 7.02 -11.50 6.04
C THR A 44 8.10 -12.25 5.26
N LYS A 45 7.66 -13.20 4.44
CA LYS A 45 8.46 -14.06 3.57
C LYS A 45 8.24 -13.75 2.10
N GLY A 46 7.08 -13.19 1.75
CA GLY A 46 6.75 -12.77 0.39
C GLY A 46 5.68 -11.68 0.33
N PRO A 47 5.37 -11.16 -0.86
CA PRO A 47 4.39 -10.09 -1.05
C PRO A 47 2.97 -10.51 -0.64
N ASP A 48 2.61 -11.79 -0.76
CA ASP A 48 1.30 -12.29 -0.35
C ASP A 48 1.04 -12.12 1.15
N ASP A 49 2.08 -12.17 1.99
CA ASP A 49 1.96 -11.91 3.43
C ASP A 49 1.54 -10.45 3.73
N LEU A 50 1.69 -9.55 2.75
CA LEU A 50 1.28 -8.15 2.87
C LEU A 50 -0.19 -7.93 2.54
N ARG A 51 -0.93 -8.89 1.95
CA ARG A 51 -2.30 -8.66 1.43
C ARG A 51 -3.25 -8.15 2.50
N SER A 52 -3.16 -8.70 3.70
CA SER A 52 -4.01 -8.29 4.82
C SER A 52 -3.76 -6.82 5.18
N VAL A 53 -2.51 -6.43 5.44
CA VAL A 53 -2.16 -5.05 5.81
C VAL A 53 -2.35 -4.07 4.65
N ALA A 54 -2.09 -4.50 3.41
CA ALA A 54 -2.34 -3.71 2.21
C ALA A 54 -3.84 -3.40 2.06
N THR A 55 -4.71 -4.38 2.32
CA THR A 55 -6.17 -4.19 2.30
C THR A 55 -6.61 -3.22 3.40
N ASP A 56 -6.06 -3.32 4.60
CA ASP A 56 -6.38 -2.38 5.69
C ASP A 56 -5.93 -0.94 5.34
N ILE A 57 -4.76 -0.78 4.71
CA ILE A 57 -4.27 0.50 4.18
C ILE A 57 -5.21 1.04 3.10
N ALA A 58 -5.60 0.21 2.12
CA ALA A 58 -6.50 0.58 1.05
C ALA A 58 -7.85 1.08 1.60
N ARG A 59 -8.42 0.34 2.56
CA ARG A 59 -9.66 0.74 3.26
C ARG A 59 -9.52 2.06 3.98
N MET A 60 -8.47 2.23 4.76
CA MET A 60 -8.20 3.47 5.45
C MET A 60 -8.12 4.63 4.45
N LEU A 61 -7.39 4.47 3.34
CA LEU A 61 -7.24 5.50 2.32
C LEU A 61 -8.58 5.88 1.69
N LYS A 62 -9.46 4.93 1.38
CA LYS A 62 -10.81 5.24 0.84
C LYS A 62 -11.65 6.13 1.74
N THR A 63 -11.51 6.01 3.06
CA THR A 63 -12.22 6.90 4.01
C THR A 63 -11.69 8.33 4.02
N LYS A 64 -10.55 8.62 3.37
CA LYS A 64 -9.94 9.95 3.34
C LYS A 64 -10.28 10.66 2.04
N GLY A 65 -10.49 11.98 2.10
CA GLY A 65 -10.79 12.80 0.91
C GLY A 65 -9.71 12.76 -0.18
N VAL A 66 -8.49 12.34 0.15
CA VAL A 66 -7.38 12.19 -0.80
C VAL A 66 -7.54 10.98 -1.74
N SER A 67 -8.40 10.01 -1.42
CA SER A 67 -8.61 8.80 -2.23
C SER A 67 -9.03 9.09 -3.67
N SER A 68 -9.79 10.16 -3.88
CA SER A 68 -10.25 10.63 -5.20
C SER A 68 -9.11 10.92 -6.18
N ARG A 69 -7.90 11.18 -5.68
CA ARG A 69 -6.71 11.49 -6.48
C ARG A 69 -5.79 10.28 -6.64
N ILE A 70 -6.04 9.16 -5.97
CA ILE A 70 -5.17 7.98 -6.02
C ILE A 70 -5.63 7.11 -7.20
N GLY A 71 -4.81 7.04 -8.25
CA GLY A 71 -5.07 6.18 -9.40
C GLY A 71 -4.61 4.74 -9.13
N SER A 72 -3.41 4.60 -8.54
CA SER A 72 -2.84 3.31 -8.20
C SER A 72 -2.18 3.30 -6.81
N LEU A 73 -2.19 2.14 -6.17
CA LEU A 73 -1.63 1.91 -4.85
C LEU A 73 -0.64 0.74 -4.89
N ARG A 74 0.54 0.95 -4.33
CA ARG A 74 1.61 -0.04 -4.21
C ARG A 74 2.02 -0.20 -2.76
N VAL A 75 2.14 -1.43 -2.29
CA VAL A 75 2.54 -1.75 -0.92
C VAL A 75 3.76 -2.68 -0.96
N THR A 76 4.85 -2.24 -0.34
CA THR A 76 6.15 -2.92 -0.39
C THR A 76 6.70 -3.16 1.01
N ASN A 77 7.60 -4.13 1.16
CA ASN A 77 8.42 -4.32 2.35
C ASN A 77 9.85 -3.76 2.20
N TRP A 78 10.04 -2.76 1.33
CA TRP A 78 11.38 -2.24 1.03
C TRP A 78 11.95 -1.35 2.13
N GLY A 79 11.20 -1.07 3.20
CA GLY A 79 11.72 -0.39 4.38
C GLY A 79 12.84 -1.17 5.11
N LEU A 80 13.02 -2.46 4.81
CA LEU A 80 14.15 -3.25 5.27
C LEU A 80 15.43 -3.07 4.45
N ALA A 81 15.36 -2.52 3.23
CA ALA A 81 16.51 -2.34 2.36
C ALA A 81 17.58 -1.43 2.99
N GLU A 82 17.15 -0.40 3.73
CA GLU A 82 18.03 0.50 4.49
C GLU A 82 18.83 -0.21 5.58
N THR A 83 18.36 -1.38 6.03
CA THR A 83 19.01 -2.21 7.05
C THR A 83 19.72 -3.44 6.48
N GLY A 84 19.93 -3.49 5.15
CA GLY A 84 20.58 -4.62 4.47
C GLY A 84 19.75 -5.91 4.42
N GLY A 85 18.46 -5.84 4.76
CA GLY A 85 17.58 -6.98 4.98
C GLY A 85 16.44 -7.12 3.97
N ARG A 86 16.57 -6.62 2.73
CA ARG A 86 15.54 -6.77 1.70
C ARG A 86 15.35 -8.27 1.42
N ARG A 87 14.26 -8.84 1.97
CA ARG A 87 13.97 -10.29 1.88
C ARG A 87 13.47 -10.70 0.51
N TYR A 88 12.76 -9.81 -0.16
CA TYR A 88 12.24 -9.99 -1.50
C TYR A 88 12.00 -8.63 -2.15
N ASP A 89 12.03 -8.66 -3.48
CA ASP A 89 11.97 -7.48 -4.30
C ASP A 89 10.54 -7.19 -4.78
N ALA A 90 9.69 -8.21 -4.80
CA ALA A 90 8.29 -8.11 -5.21
C ALA A 90 7.44 -7.24 -4.28
N PHE A 91 6.32 -6.73 -4.80
CA PHE A 91 5.37 -5.88 -4.09
C PHE A 91 3.92 -6.16 -4.50
N LEU A 92 2.97 -5.66 -3.71
CA LEU A 92 1.56 -5.69 -4.07
C LEU A 92 1.17 -4.40 -4.81
N LYS A 93 0.37 -4.55 -5.85
CA LYS A 93 -0.07 -3.45 -6.72
C LYS A 93 -1.57 -3.54 -6.99
N ASP A 94 -2.20 -2.38 -7.00
CA ASP A 94 -3.53 -2.15 -7.53
C ASP A 94 -3.47 -0.93 -8.47
N ASP A 95 -3.56 -1.16 -9.79
CA ASP A 95 -3.60 -0.10 -10.80
C ASP A 95 -4.98 0.53 -10.99
N ALA A 96 -6.01 -0.08 -10.43
CA ALA A 96 -7.40 0.31 -10.57
C ALA A 96 -7.98 0.76 -9.21
N PHE A 97 -7.11 1.29 -8.33
CA PHE A 97 -7.45 1.64 -6.96
C PHE A 97 -8.68 2.54 -6.86
N GLN A 98 -8.83 3.48 -7.81
CA GLN A 98 -10.00 4.36 -7.83
C GLN A 98 -11.31 3.58 -8.00
N SER A 99 -11.36 2.62 -8.93
CA SER A 99 -12.55 1.83 -9.24
C SER A 99 -12.85 0.71 -8.26
N HIS A 100 -11.83 0.19 -7.57
CA HIS A 100 -12.05 -0.80 -6.50
C HIS A 100 -12.64 -0.12 -5.27
N ALA A 101 -13.64 -0.76 -4.64
CA ALA A 101 -14.37 -0.15 -3.54
C ALA A 101 -13.50 0.06 -2.31
N TRP A 102 -12.75 -0.96 -1.90
CA TRP A 102 -11.94 -1.00 -0.66
C TRP A 102 -12.66 -0.35 0.53
N ASP A 103 -13.91 -0.69 0.76
CA ASP A 103 -14.73 -0.11 1.82
C ASP A 103 -15.32 -1.19 2.74
N GLY A 104 -14.96 -2.46 2.52
CA GLY A 104 -15.49 -3.59 3.26
C GLY A 104 -16.87 -4.05 2.80
N SER A 105 -17.40 -3.53 1.69
CA SER A 105 -18.63 -4.04 1.06
C SER A 105 -18.47 -5.45 0.48
N LEU A 106 -17.23 -5.84 0.14
CA LEU A 106 -16.88 -7.20 -0.29
C LEU A 106 -16.31 -8.02 0.87
N PRO A 107 -16.45 -9.37 0.84
CA PRO A 107 -15.74 -10.24 1.78
C PRO A 107 -14.24 -9.97 1.78
N ARG A 108 -13.59 -10.05 2.96
CA ARG A 108 -12.19 -9.67 3.14
C ARG A 108 -11.27 -10.44 2.21
N GLU A 109 -11.55 -11.72 1.97
CA GLU A 109 -10.80 -12.60 1.09
C GLU A 109 -10.88 -12.15 -0.38
N VAL A 110 -12.04 -11.63 -0.81
CA VAL A 110 -12.25 -11.10 -2.16
C VAL A 110 -11.49 -9.79 -2.36
N GLU A 111 -11.47 -8.92 -1.35
CA GLU A 111 -10.63 -7.73 -1.38
C GLU A 111 -9.14 -8.09 -1.41
N MET A 112 -8.69 -9.00 -0.55
CA MET A 112 -7.29 -9.45 -0.56
C MET A 112 -6.86 -10.09 -1.90
N ALA A 113 -7.79 -10.72 -2.61
CA ALA A 113 -7.53 -11.33 -3.92
C ALA A 113 -7.37 -10.32 -5.06
N GLN A 114 -7.82 -9.07 -4.90
CA GLN A 114 -7.69 -8.03 -5.93
C GLN A 114 -6.26 -7.51 -6.11
N TRP A 115 -5.36 -7.77 -5.14
CA TRP A 115 -3.97 -7.37 -5.26
C TRP A 115 -3.19 -8.22 -6.26
N GLU A 116 -2.42 -7.57 -7.11
CA GLU A 116 -1.45 -8.21 -8.00
C GLU A 116 -0.06 -8.25 -7.37
N VAL A 117 0.64 -9.37 -7.51
CA VAL A 117 2.06 -9.46 -7.18
C VAL A 117 2.88 -9.00 -8.36
N GLN A 118 3.79 -8.06 -8.13
CA GLN A 118 4.63 -7.44 -9.15
C GLN A 118 6.09 -7.51 -8.75
N TYR A 119 6.97 -7.60 -9.74
CA TYR A 119 8.42 -7.62 -9.56
C TYR A 119 9.01 -6.30 -10.10
N PRO A 120 10.05 -5.74 -9.47
CA PRO A 120 10.74 -4.58 -10.02
C PRO A 120 11.41 -4.97 -11.34
N GLU A 121 11.32 -4.07 -12.32
CA GLU A 121 12.05 -4.15 -13.59
C GLU A 121 13.55 -3.89 -13.41
#